data_AF-W7T837-F1
#
_entry.id   AF-W7T837-F1
#
_cell.length_a   1.000
_cell.length_b   1.000
_cell.length_c   1.000
_cell.angle_alpha   90.00
_cell.angle_beta   90.00
_cell.angle_gamma   90.00
#
_symmetry.space_group_name_H-M   'P 1'
#
loop_
_entity.id
_entity.type
_entity.pdbx_description
1 polymer ?
#
loop_
_entity_poly.entity_id
_entity_poly.type
_entity_poly.pdbx_seq_one_letter_code
_entity_poly.pdbx_strand_id
1 'polypeptide(L)'
;MSDEVAPIYDDKKQVRGSLDLSGAQWQRGDGYSTGEDGADGEHVEVAFVPHTDGVTYVAMRNSAQPAGPVLVFTPAEWDAFVKGARDGEFDEPW
;
A
#
# COMPACT_ATOMS: atom_id res chain seq x y z
N MET A 1 6.56 12.59 32.45
CA MET A 1 7.53 12.42 31.35
C MET A 1 7.63 10.92 31.17
N SER A 2 6.79 10.38 30.30
CA SER A 2 6.72 8.95 30.04
C SER A 2 7.47 8.73 28.73
N ASP A 3 8.50 7.88 28.77
CA ASP A 3 9.24 7.44 27.61
C ASP A 3 8.29 6.80 26.58
N GLU A 4 7.97 7.52 25.51
CA GLU A 4 7.33 6.93 24.32
C GLU A 4 8.42 6.72 23.26
N VAL A 5 9.25 5.71 23.49
CA VAL A 5 10.21 5.26 22.48
C VAL A 5 9.41 4.56 21.41
N ALA A 6 9.11 5.22 20.29
CA ALA A 6 8.50 4.58 19.13
C ALA A 6 9.53 3.62 18.51
N PRO A 7 9.37 2.28 18.60
CA PRO A 7 10.38 1.36 18.09
C PRO A 7 9.87 0.75 16.79
N ILE A 8 10.15 1.36 15.64
CA ILE A 8 9.98 0.67 14.34
C ILE A 8 11.11 1.08 13.40
N TYR A 9 11.99 0.12 13.08
CA TYR A 9 13.01 0.24 12.04
C TYR A 9 12.82 -0.91 11.05
N ASP A 10 11.79 -0.80 10.20
CA ASP A 10 11.58 -1.64 9.01
C ASP A 10 11.61 -3.16 9.26
N ASP A 11 10.51 -3.71 9.78
CA ASP A 11 10.37 -5.14 10.04
C ASP A 11 10.33 -6.01 8.77
N LYS A 12 10.37 -5.41 7.57
CA LYS A 12 10.14 -6.09 6.29
C LYS A 12 11.40 -6.52 5.59
N LYS A 13 12.57 -6.31 6.16
CA LYS A 13 13.83 -6.63 5.47
C LYS A 13 13.86 -8.06 4.93
N GLN A 14 13.24 -9.00 5.63
CA GLN A 14 13.14 -10.41 5.23
C GLN A 14 12.02 -10.70 4.21
N VAL A 15 11.08 -9.79 4.01
CA VAL A 15 9.92 -9.94 3.09
C VAL A 15 10.12 -9.14 1.80
N ARG A 16 10.94 -8.08 1.86
CA ARG A 16 11.33 -7.26 0.71
C ARG A 16 12.07 -8.12 -0.32
N GLY A 17 11.35 -8.53 -1.37
CA GLY A 17 11.87 -9.31 -2.49
C GLY A 17 11.44 -10.78 -2.52
N SER A 18 10.74 -11.29 -1.50
CA SER A 18 10.25 -12.68 -1.45
C SER A 18 8.72 -12.80 -1.41
N LEU A 19 8.00 -11.69 -1.30
CA LEU A 19 6.54 -11.69 -1.36
C LEU A 19 6.06 -12.16 -2.75
N ASP A 20 5.34 -13.28 -2.80
CA ASP A 20 4.77 -13.80 -4.04
C ASP A 20 3.54 -12.97 -4.45
N LEU A 21 3.71 -12.14 -5.48
CA LEU A 21 2.65 -11.30 -6.04
C LEU A 21 1.90 -11.97 -7.20
N SER A 22 2.28 -13.19 -7.62
CA SER A 22 1.68 -13.84 -8.80
C SER A 22 0.19 -14.11 -8.65
N GLY A 23 -0.29 -14.31 -7.42
CA GLY A 23 -1.71 -14.48 -7.07
C GLY A 23 -2.41 -13.20 -6.59
N ALA A 24 -1.73 -12.05 -6.56
CA ALA A 24 -2.25 -10.82 -5.98
C ALA A 24 -3.52 -10.36 -6.72
N GLN A 25 -4.59 -10.11 -5.95
CA GLN A 25 -5.84 -9.55 -6.44
C GLN A 25 -5.81 -8.03 -6.26
N TRP A 26 -5.48 -7.33 -7.35
CA TRP A 26 -5.35 -5.87 -7.37
C TRP A 26 -6.73 -5.19 -7.40
N GLN A 27 -6.89 -4.21 -6.53
CA GLN A 27 -8.14 -3.50 -6.29
C GLN A 27 -7.91 -2.00 -6.41
N ARG A 28 -8.89 -1.31 -6.99
CA ARG A 28 -8.98 0.16 -7.05
C ARG A 28 -10.09 0.63 -6.12
N GLY A 29 -9.99 1.86 -5.61
CA GLY A 29 -11.06 2.46 -4.80
C GLY A 29 -12.38 2.59 -5.56
N ASP A 30 -13.50 2.46 -4.86
CA ASP A 30 -14.82 2.72 -5.43
C ASP A 30 -14.97 4.22 -5.70
N GLY A 31 -15.32 4.60 -6.93
CA GLY A 31 -15.50 6.02 -7.32
C GLY A 31 -14.76 6.43 -8.60
N TYR A 32 -13.82 5.62 -9.09
CA TYR A 32 -13.25 5.82 -10.43
C TYR A 32 -14.31 5.48 -11.49
N SER A 33 -14.93 6.52 -12.05
CA SER A 33 -15.99 6.40 -13.04
C SER A 33 -15.44 5.79 -14.32
N THR A 34 -16.13 4.81 -14.93
CA THR A 34 -15.74 4.19 -16.22
C THR A 34 -15.91 5.12 -17.44
N GLY A 35 -15.88 6.44 -17.24
CA GLY A 35 -15.93 7.45 -18.31
C GLY A 35 -14.54 7.73 -18.89
N GLU A 36 -14.48 8.63 -19.87
CA GLU A 36 -13.28 9.03 -20.62
C GLU A 36 -12.07 9.42 -19.72
N ASP A 37 -12.32 9.80 -18.46
CA ASP A 37 -11.30 10.14 -17.46
C ASP A 37 -10.95 9.02 -16.45
N GLY A 38 -11.63 7.86 -16.46
CA GLY A 38 -11.48 6.85 -15.39
C GLY A 38 -11.36 5.39 -15.83
N ALA A 39 -11.48 5.09 -17.12
CA ALA A 39 -10.97 3.83 -17.67
C ALA A 39 -9.46 3.90 -18.01
N ASP A 40 -8.98 5.07 -18.44
CA ASP A 40 -7.65 5.26 -19.03
C ASP A 40 -6.68 6.05 -18.12
N GLY A 41 -7.13 6.39 -16.90
CA GLY A 41 -6.36 7.15 -15.92
C GLY A 41 -5.30 6.31 -15.18
N GLU A 42 -4.25 6.99 -14.72
CA GLU A 42 -3.27 6.45 -13.78
C GLU A 42 -3.88 6.39 -12.38
N HIS A 43 -3.91 5.19 -11.79
CA HIS A 43 -4.54 4.94 -10.50
C HIS A 43 -3.58 4.22 -9.55
N VAL A 44 -3.83 4.38 -8.26
CA VAL A 44 -3.23 3.53 -7.24
C VAL A 44 -4.06 2.25 -7.12
N GLU A 45 -3.39 1.11 -7.22
CA GLU A 45 -3.97 -0.20 -6.94
C GLU A 45 -3.37 -0.81 -5.67
N VAL A 46 -4.19 -1.51 -4.91
CA VAL A 46 -3.78 -2.21 -3.68
C VAL A 46 -4.15 -3.69 -3.75
N ALA A 47 -3.35 -4.55 -3.13
CA ALA A 47 -3.64 -5.97 -2.97
C ALA A 47 -3.28 -6.45 -1.56
N PHE A 48 -4.10 -7.35 -1.01
CA PHE A 48 -3.81 -8.04 0.25
C PHE A 48 -3.18 -9.39 -0.07
N VAL A 49 -1.94 -9.59 0.36
CA VAL A 49 -1.11 -10.71 -0.05
C VAL A 49 -0.73 -11.55 1.18
N PRO A 50 -1.31 -12.74 1.34
CA PRO A 50 -0.90 -13.68 2.39
C PRO A 50 0.54 -14.14 2.14
N HIS A 51 1.34 -14.17 3.20
CA HIS A 51 2.72 -14.64 3.16
C HIS A 51 2.90 -15.91 4.01
N THR A 52 4.02 -16.61 3.82
CA THR A 52 4.30 -17.90 4.45
C THR A 52 4.59 -17.82 5.95
N ASP A 53 4.87 -16.62 6.47
CA ASP A 53 4.99 -16.31 7.90
C ASP A 53 3.63 -16.19 8.61
N GLY A 54 2.51 -16.31 7.87
CA GLY A 54 1.16 -16.18 8.39
C GLY A 54 0.65 -14.73 8.47
N VAL A 55 1.41 -13.76 7.97
CA VAL A 55 1.02 -12.35 7.92
C VAL A 55 0.46 -12.02 6.52
N THR A 56 -0.59 -11.20 6.48
CA THR A 56 -1.09 -10.61 5.23
C THR A 56 -0.49 -9.22 5.07
N TYR A 57 0.31 -9.03 4.03
CA TYR A 57 0.90 -7.74 3.67
C TYR A 57 -0.02 -6.98 2.73
N VAL A 58 0.13 -5.65 2.69
CA VAL A 58 -0.54 -4.82 1.69
C VAL A 58 0.47 -4.37 0.66
N ALA A 59 0.23 -4.72 -0.61
CA ALA A 59 1.02 -4.29 -1.74
C ALA A 59 0.32 -3.12 -2.44
N MET A 60 1.07 -2.09 -2.82
CA MET A 60 0.56 -0.91 -3.53
C MET A 60 1.39 -0.66 -4.79
N ARG A 61 0.73 -0.40 -5.91
CA ARG A 61 1.39 -0.11 -7.19
C ARG A 61 0.68 0.96 -7.99
N ASN A 62 1.38 1.44 -9.02
CA ASN A 62 0.85 2.29 -10.07
C ASN A 62 0.21 1.44 -11.18
N SER A 63 -1.07 1.66 -11.50
CA SER A 63 -1.78 0.93 -12.56
C SER A 63 -1.20 1.16 -13.96
N ALA A 64 -0.60 2.32 -14.23
CA ALA A 64 0.05 2.63 -15.51
C ALA A 64 1.41 1.92 -15.66
N GLN A 65 1.98 1.43 -14.56
CA GLN A 65 3.23 0.67 -14.55
C GLN A 65 3.08 -0.61 -13.71
N PRO A 66 2.28 -1.62 -14.15
CA PRO A 66 2.01 -2.82 -13.36
C PRO A 66 3.24 -3.68 -13.05
N ALA A 67 4.28 -3.56 -13.90
CA ALA A 67 5.59 -4.21 -13.73
C ALA A 67 6.63 -3.30 -13.07
N GLY A 68 6.24 -2.09 -12.69
CA GLY A 68 7.07 -1.13 -11.97
C GLY A 68 7.22 -1.48 -10.48
N PRO A 69 7.79 -0.56 -9.69
CA PRO A 69 7.98 -0.76 -8.26
C PRO A 69 6.66 -1.02 -7.51
N VAL A 70 6.72 -1.93 -6.54
CA VAL A 70 5.62 -2.22 -5.62
C VAL A 70 6.06 -1.84 -4.22
N LEU A 71 5.26 -1.00 -3.56
CA LEU A 71 5.43 -0.70 -2.14
C LEU A 71 4.73 -1.77 -1.32
N VAL A 72 5.38 -2.24 -0.25
CA VAL A 72 4.84 -3.30 0.62
C VAL A 72 4.75 -2.77 2.05
N PHE A 73 3.56 -2.87 2.63
CA PHE A 73 3.22 -2.45 3.98
C PHE A 73 2.90 -3.67 4.85
N THR A 74 3.25 -3.57 6.13
CA THR A 74 2.75 -4.50 7.15
C THR A 74 1.35 -4.07 7.53
N PRO A 75 0.58 -4.91 8.24
CA PRO A 75 -0.68 -4.47 8.80
C PRO A 75 -0.57 -3.17 9.60
N ALA A 76 0.46 -3.03 10.46
CA ALA A 76 0.65 -1.85 11.29
C ALA A 76 1.04 -0.60 10.47
N GLU A 77 1.91 -0.72 9.48
CA GLU A 77 2.27 0.42 8.62
C GLU A 77 1.12 0.83 7.71
N TRP A 78 0.32 -0.13 7.22
CA TRP A 78 -0.86 0.18 6.43
C TRP A 78 -1.90 0.94 7.25
N ASP A 79 -2.15 0.53 8.49
CA ASP A 79 -3.03 1.25 9.40
C ASP A 79 -2.55 2.68 9.66
N ALA A 80 -1.25 2.85 9.95
CA ALA A 80 -0.63 4.16 10.12
C ALA A 80 -0.74 5.02 8.85
N PHE A 81 -0.45 4.46 7.68
CA PHE A 81 -0.57 5.14 6.39
C PHE A 81 -2.00 5.62 6.13
N VAL A 82 -3.00 4.75 6.32
CA VAL A 82 -4.41 5.12 6.10
C VAL A 82 -4.86 6.19 7.08
N LYS A 83 -4.41 6.12 8.34
CA LYS A 83 -4.72 7.14 9.33
C LYS A 83 -4.11 8.50 8.95
N GLY A 84 -2.82 8.54 8.61
CA GLY A 84 -2.15 9.77 8.16
C GLY A 84 -2.81 10.37 6.92
N ALA A 85 -3.14 9.53 5.94
CA ALA A 85 -3.86 9.96 4.74
C ALA A 85 -5.23 10.58 5.06
N ARG A 86 -5.98 10.02 6.03
CA ARG A 86 -7.27 10.57 6.47
C ARG A 86 -7.13 11.84 7.31
N ASP A 87 -6.03 11.97 8.03
CA ASP A 87 -5.70 13.16 8.83
C ASP A 87 -5.17 14.31 7.93
N GLY A 88 -5.10 14.10 6.61
CA GLY A 88 -4.74 15.11 5.63
C GLY A 88 -3.24 15.33 5.48
N GLU A 89 -2.40 14.36 5.87
CA GLU A 89 -0.94 14.45 5.71
C GLU A 89 -0.49 14.64 4.25
N PHE A 90 -1.35 14.32 3.29
CA PHE A 90 -1.12 14.51 1.85
C PHE A 90 -1.98 15.61 1.23
N ASP A 91 -2.66 16.45 2.01
CA ASP A 91 -3.54 17.50 1.49
C ASP A 91 -2.80 18.85 1.32
N GLU A 92 -1.50 18.90 1.58
CA GLU A 92 -0.70 20.12 1.45
C GLU A 92 -0.61 20.58 -0.03
N PRO A 93 -0.70 21.90 -0.28
CA PRO A 93 -0.69 22.44 -1.63
C PRO A 93 0.74 22.40 -2.20
N TRP A 94 1.06 21.35 -2.93
CA TRP A 94 2.24 21.28 -3.80
C TRP A 94 2.15 22.24 -4.99
#